data_AF-A0A2Z4AUB1-F1
#
_entry.id   AF-A0A2Z4AUB1-F1
#
_cell.length_a   1.000
_cell.length_b   1.000
_cell.length_c   1.000
_cell.angle_alpha   90.00
_cell.angle_beta   90.00
_cell.angle_gamma   90.00
#
_symmetry.space_group_name_H-M   'P 1'
#
loop_
_entity.id
_entity.type
_entity.pdbx_description
1 polymer ?
#
loop_
_entity_poly.entity_id
_entity_poly.type
_entity_poly.pdbx_seq_one_letter_code
_entity_poly.pdbx_strand_id
1 'polypeptide(L)' 'MSKKIVEDKNKKNSKKMILAIRIIKSKKSGFYTFENKIITDNEVDKFFHHKDKN' A
#
# COMPACT_ATOMS: atom_id res chain seq x y z
N MET A 1 19.90 9.96 42.38
CA MET A 1 18.98 8.99 41.75
C MET A 1 18.78 9.38 40.30
N SER A 2 19.56 8.82 39.37
CA SER A 2 19.41 9.09 37.94
C SER A 2 18.22 8.29 37.40
N LYS A 3 17.16 8.97 36.95
CA LYS A 3 16.01 8.33 36.31
C LYS A 3 16.44 7.86 34.92
N LYS A 4 16.68 6.55 34.76
CA LYS A 4 16.80 5.93 33.43
C LYS A 4 15.45 6.05 32.73
N ILE A 5 15.39 6.91 31.71
CA ILE A 5 14.29 6.95 30.75
C ILE A 5 14.38 5.65 29.96
N VAL A 6 13.55 4.67 30.31
CA VAL A 6 13.36 3.47 29.51
C VAL A 6 12.51 3.91 28.34
N GLU A 7 13.15 4.15 27.19
CA GLU A 7 12.42 4.34 25.94
C GLU A 7 11.59 3.09 25.66
N ASP A 8 10.28 3.24 25.75
CA ASP A 8 9.32 2.25 25.33
C ASP A 8 9.48 2.00 23.82
N LYS A 9 10.32 1.03 23.46
CA LYS A 9 10.51 0.57 22.06
C LYS A 9 9.26 -0.12 21.49
N ASN A 10 8.18 -0.20 22.25
CA ASN A 10 6.89 -0.73 21.80
C ASN A 10 6.02 0.38 21.20
N LYS A 11 6.56 1.12 20.22
CA LYS A 11 5.69 1.85 19.29
C LYS A 11 4.96 0.78 18.49
N LYS A 12 3.72 0.48 18.86
CA LYS A 12 2.79 -0.34 18.07
C LYS A 12 2.83 0.23 16.65
N ASN A 13 3.55 -0.44 15.75
CA ASN A 13 3.49 -0.18 14.32
C ASN A 13 2.10 -0.66 13.87
N SER A 14 1.09 0.15 14.17
CA SER A 14 -0.21 0.10 13.52
C SER A 14 0.09 0.08 12.02
N LYS A 15 -0.10 -1.08 11.40
CA LYS A 15 0.09 -1.22 9.96
C LYS A 15 -0.98 -0.35 9.31
N LYS A 16 -0.58 0.83 8.84
CA LYS A 16 -1.45 1.74 8.09
C LYS A 16 -1.98 0.99 6.86
N MET A 17 -3.29 0.87 6.78
CA MET A 17 -3.97 0.37 5.58
C MET A 17 -4.20 1.53 4.62
N ILE A 18 -3.97 1.29 3.33
CA ILE A 18 -4.07 2.26 2.26
C ILE A 18 -5.04 1.70 1.22
N LEU A 19 -6.04 2.49 0.84
CA LEU A 19 -6.88 2.18 -0.31
C LEU A 19 -6.17 2.68 -1.58
N ALA A 20 -5.68 1.75 -2.38
CA ALA A 20 -5.07 2.05 -3.67
C ALA A 20 -6.10 1.88 -4.79
N ILE A 21 -6.16 2.87 -5.68
CA ILE A 21 -7.06 2.92 -6.83
C ILE A 21 -6.20 3.17 -8.06
N ARG A 22 -6.24 2.28 -9.05
CA ARG A 22 -5.56 2.46 -10.34
C ARG A 22 -6.52 2.31 -11.50
N ILE A 23 -6.20 2.98 -12.60
CA ILE A 23 -6.99 2.93 -13.82
C ILE A 23 -6.32 1.94 -14.77
N ILE A 24 -7.06 0.92 -15.20
CA ILE A 24 -6.59 -0.09 -16.17
C ILE A 24 -7.45 -0.05 -17.42
N LYS A 25 -6.86 -0.27 -18.59
CA LYS A 25 -7.61 -0.41 -19.84
C LYS A 25 -8.04 -1.86 -20.02
N SER A 26 -9.35 -2.10 -20.09
CA SER A 26 -9.91 -3.43 -20.36
C SER A 26 -9.50 -3.91 -21.74
N LYS A 27 -8.84 -5.07 -21.81
CA LYS A 27 -8.52 -5.73 -23.09
C LYS A 27 -9.78 -6.22 -23.82
N LYS A 28 -10.85 -6.54 -23.08
CA LYS A 28 -12.11 -7.07 -23.63
C LYS A 28 -12.97 -6.01 -24.29
N SER A 29 -13.09 -4.85 -23.65
CA SER A 29 -14.04 -3.79 -24.07
C SER A 29 -13.35 -2.51 -24.53
N GLY A 30 -12.04 -2.37 -24.34
CA GLY A 30 -11.28 -1.16 -24.69
C GLY A 30 -11.50 0.03 -23.74
N PHE A 31 -12.48 -0.04 -22.85
CA PHE A 31 -12.78 1.00 -21.85
C PHE A 31 -11.81 0.97 -20.67
N TYR A 32 -11.68 2.12 -20.00
CA TYR A 32 -10.95 2.21 -18.74
C TYR A 32 -11.84 1.79 -17.57
N THR A 33 -11.27 0.99 -16.67
CA THR A 33 -11.93 0.51 -15.45
C THR A 33 -11.04 0.78 -14.25
N PHE A 34 -11.66 0.96 -13.08
CA PHE A 34 -10.95 1.15 -11.82
C PHE A 34 -10.68 -0.20 -11.15
N GLU A 35 -9.43 -0.43 -10.76
CA GLU A 35 -9.04 -1.53 -9.89
C GLU A 35 -8.70 -0.97 -8.51
N ASN A 36 -9.43 -1.44 -7.49
CA ASN A 36 -9.33 -0.96 -6.12
C ASN A 36 -8.81 -2.08 -5.22
N LYS A 37 -7.85 -1.77 -4.35
CA LYS A 37 -7.30 -2.75 -3.40
C LYS A 37 -6.90 -2.08 -2.09
N ILE A 38 -7.22 -2.73 -0.97
CA ILE A 38 -6.70 -2.34 0.34
C ILE A 38 -5.36 -3.03 0.54
N ILE A 39 -4.30 -2.25 0.73
CA ILE A 39 -2.92 -2.72 0.82
C ILE A 39 -2.16 -2.02 1.94
N THR A 40 -0.99 -2.55 2.29
CA THR A 40 -0.06 -1.92 3.23
C THR A 40 0.98 -1.06 2.49
N ASP A 41 1.65 -0.18 3.22
CA ASP A 41 2.66 0.76 2.68
C ASP A 41 3.72 0.06 1.81
N ASN A 42 4.22 -1.09 2.27
CA ASN A 42 5.23 -1.89 1.56
C ASN A 42 4.75 -2.50 0.23
N GLU A 43 3.45 -2.49 -0.03
CA GLU A 43 2.81 -3.11 -1.20
C GLU A 43 2.38 -2.07 -2.24
N VAL A 44 2.41 -0.78 -1.90
CA VAL A 44 1.98 0.33 -2.77
C VAL A 44 2.79 0.35 -4.06
N ASP A 45 4.12 0.28 -3.96
CA ASP A 45 4.99 0.30 -5.14
C ASP A 45 4.70 -0.88 -6.07
N LYS A 46 4.47 -2.08 -5.51
CA LYS A 46 4.15 -3.28 -6.29
C LYS A 46 2.81 -3.14 -7.02
N PHE A 47 1.84 -2.46 -6.41
CA PHE A 47 0.50 -2.28 -7.00
C PHE A 47 0.52 -1.34 -8.22
N PHE A 48 1.28 -0.25 -8.16
CA PHE A 48 1.36 0.73 -9.24
C PHE A 48 2.44 0.42 -10.29
N HIS A 49 3.53 -0.25 -9.93
CA HIS A 49 4.61 -0.61 -10.85
C HIS A 49 4.44 -1.97 -11.51
N HIS A 50 3.26 -2.60 -11.40
CA HIS A 50 2.97 -3.81 -12.15
C HIS A 50 2.94 -3.47 -13.63
N LYS A 51 4.11 -3.54 -14.30
CA LYS A 51 4.21 -3.45 -15.74
C LYS A 51 3.35 -4.57 -16.30
N ASP A 52 2.38 -4.20 -17.13
CA ASP A 52 1.70 -5.15 -17.99
C ASP A 52 2.78 -5.92 -18.75
N LYS A 53 2.99 -7.20 -18.40
CA LYS A 53 3.68 -8.13 -19.29
C LYS A 53 2.73 -8.29 -20.46
N ASN A 54 2.95 -7.48 -21.50
CA ASN A 54 2.35 -7.68 -22.81
C ASN A 54 2.61 -9.10 -23.31
#